data_AF-A0A091KIZ9-F1
#
_entry.id   AF-A0A091KIZ9-F1
#
_cell.length_a   1.000
_cell.length_b   1.000
_cell.length_c   1.000
_cell.angle_alpha   90.00
_cell.angle_beta   90.00
_cell.angle_gamma   90.00
#
_symmetry.space_group_name_H-M   'P 1'
#
loop_
_entity.id
_entity.type
_entity.pdbx_description
1 polymer ?
#
loop_
_entity_poly.entity_id
_entity_poly.type
_entity_poly.pdbx_seq_one_letter_code
_entity_poly.pdbx_strand_id
1 'polypeptide(L)'
;ATSRLLVNYQEPYRSQILDYLFKPNFGASLHILKVEIGGDGQSTDGTEPSHMHYENDENYFRGYEWWLMKEAKKRNPKIKLIGLPWTFPAWIGKGENWPYDYPDVTAYYIVSWILGAKQYHDLDIDYVGIWNERAFSSKYIKLLRYTLDKHGLQQVRIIASDRLWDPISFVLLLDSELHEVVDVIGAHYPGTKTVPDALLTKKKLWSSEDYSTFNDEVGAGCWARILNQNYVNGNMTSTIAWNLVASYYEELPFGRCGLMTAQEPWSGHYKVEAPIWITAHTTQFTQPGWTYLQVDGHLEGGGSFVALTDGLGNLTIIIETMSHNHSQCIRPPLPHFSVTPQRATFHLKGSFYMVETLQMWHSRLGFESGNSSLFQQLHPLKVLKGSFSLDLKEDEVYTLTTLKTGQKCRCPEPPPPQPFPSNYKDDFNIRNPPFSEAPNFADQTGVFEYFINASDPGDHVFTLRQVVVQRPITWASDADQTISLIGNFKWVNMTVTCDIYIEKQRDGGVFIAGRVDNGGIYVRRTTGVFFWVFADGTYKVTGDLGKQL
;
A
#
# COMPACT_ATOMS: atom_id res chain seq x y z
N ALA A 1 -6.17 -5.10 2.25
CA ALA A 1 -5.54 -6.44 2.30
C ALA A 1 -4.59 -6.76 1.13
N THR A 2 -3.40 -6.16 1.04
CA THR A 2 -2.47 -6.41 -0.10
C THR A 2 -1.21 -7.21 0.23
N SER A 3 -0.91 -7.42 1.52
CA SER A 3 0.29 -8.15 1.97
C SER A 3 -0.02 -9.59 2.42
N ARG A 4 -1.22 -10.10 2.11
CA ARG A 4 -1.81 -11.32 2.72
C ARG A 4 -0.98 -12.60 2.53
N LEU A 5 -0.40 -12.77 1.35
CA LEU A 5 0.39 -13.95 0.97
C LEU A 5 1.89 -13.78 1.28
N LEU A 6 2.34 -12.62 1.75
CA LEU A 6 3.75 -12.37 2.04
C LEU A 6 4.19 -13.09 3.33
N VAL A 7 3.30 -13.14 4.33
CA VAL A 7 3.62 -13.56 5.70
C VAL A 7 4.10 -15.00 5.81
N ASN A 8 3.62 -15.87 4.92
CA ASN A 8 3.94 -17.31 4.91
C ASN A 8 5.00 -17.71 3.88
N TYR A 9 5.67 -16.76 3.23
CA TYR A 9 6.89 -17.07 2.48
C TYR A 9 7.93 -17.70 3.41
N GLN A 10 8.58 -18.76 2.93
CA GLN A 10 9.70 -19.35 3.64
C GLN A 10 10.93 -18.44 3.62
N GLU A 11 11.74 -18.53 4.66
CA GLU A 11 13.09 -17.95 4.63
C GLU A 11 13.99 -18.75 3.68
N PRO A 12 14.92 -18.11 2.96
CA PRO A 12 15.31 -16.69 3.09
C PRO A 12 14.48 -15.72 2.24
N TYR A 13 13.53 -16.20 1.44
CA TYR A 13 12.84 -15.42 0.42
C TYR A 13 12.00 -14.28 1.00
N ARG A 14 11.30 -14.53 2.11
CA ARG A 14 10.53 -13.50 2.81
C ARG A 14 11.43 -12.34 3.24
N SER A 15 12.57 -12.63 3.88
CA SER A 15 13.54 -11.59 4.26
C SER A 15 14.17 -10.89 3.05
N GLN A 16 14.38 -11.58 1.93
CA GLN A 16 14.90 -10.97 0.70
C GLN A 16 13.92 -9.98 0.09
N ILE A 17 12.63 -10.31 0.03
CA ILE A 17 11.56 -9.40 -0.42
C ILE A 17 11.55 -8.13 0.44
N LEU A 18 11.58 -8.29 1.76
CA LEU A 18 11.63 -7.16 2.70
C LEU A 18 12.91 -6.32 2.56
N ASP A 19 14.05 -6.94 2.22
CA ASP A 19 15.28 -6.22 1.91
C ASP A 19 15.12 -5.35 0.65
N TYR A 20 14.50 -5.88 -0.41
CA TYR A 20 14.23 -5.10 -1.63
C TYR A 20 13.34 -3.89 -1.38
N LEU A 21 12.36 -4.00 -0.47
CA LEU A 21 11.44 -2.91 -0.16
C LEU A 21 12.07 -1.87 0.76
N PHE A 22 12.68 -2.29 1.87
CA PHE A 22 13.00 -1.40 3.00
C PHE A 22 14.47 -1.18 3.29
N LYS A 23 15.37 -2.08 2.86
CA LYS A 23 16.79 -1.96 3.19
C LYS A 23 17.41 -0.75 2.49
N PRO A 24 18.02 0.18 3.22
CA PRO A 24 18.68 1.34 2.62
C PRO A 24 19.79 0.93 1.64
N ASN A 25 19.93 1.67 0.55
CA ASN A 25 20.96 1.44 -0.47
C ASN A 25 20.96 -0.01 -1.00
N PHE A 26 19.78 -0.53 -1.35
CA PHE A 26 19.66 -1.93 -1.79
C PHE A 26 18.70 -2.11 -2.97
N GLY A 27 17.42 -1.82 -2.73
CA GLY A 27 16.34 -1.83 -3.72
C GLY A 27 15.58 -0.52 -3.66
N ALA A 28 14.25 -0.61 -3.50
CA ALA A 28 13.34 0.51 -3.38
C ALA A 28 13.64 1.41 -2.18
N SER A 29 14.28 0.89 -1.12
CA SER A 29 14.82 1.69 0.00
C SER A 29 13.82 2.70 0.56
N LEU A 30 12.56 2.28 0.74
CA LEU A 30 11.43 3.18 0.95
C LEU A 30 11.59 4.09 2.19
N HIS A 31 11.11 5.33 2.04
CA HIS A 31 11.14 6.34 3.11
C HIS A 31 9.88 6.34 3.98
N ILE A 32 8.76 5.86 3.43
CA ILE A 32 7.44 5.87 4.06
C ILE A 32 6.82 4.48 3.87
N LEU A 33 6.20 3.98 4.93
CA LEU A 33 5.28 2.86 4.90
C LEU A 33 3.93 3.33 5.46
N LYS A 34 2.89 3.29 4.62
CA LYS A 34 1.50 3.56 5.00
C LYS A 34 0.76 2.22 5.07
N VAL A 35 0.10 1.95 6.18
CA VAL A 35 -0.64 0.71 6.44
C VAL A 35 -2.11 0.99 6.70
N GLU A 36 -2.96 0.02 6.36
CA GLU A 36 -4.37 0.03 6.77
C GLU A 36 -4.49 -0.17 8.27
N ILE A 37 -5.35 0.63 8.91
CA ILE A 37 -5.90 0.32 10.24
C ILE A 37 -7.11 -0.57 9.98
N GLY A 38 -6.91 -1.89 10.08
CA GLY A 38 -7.93 -2.90 9.79
C GLY A 38 -9.25 -2.63 10.54
N GLY A 39 -10.37 -2.87 9.88
CA GLY A 39 -11.71 -2.53 10.39
C GLY A 39 -12.76 -3.61 10.12
N ASP A 40 -12.32 -4.85 9.87
CA ASP A 40 -13.13 -6.06 9.65
C ASP A 40 -13.94 -6.10 8.34
N GLY A 41 -13.88 -5.03 7.53
CA GLY A 41 -14.59 -4.95 6.25
C GLY A 41 -13.67 -5.04 5.04
N GLN A 42 -14.27 -5.29 3.87
CA GLN A 42 -13.58 -5.41 2.59
C GLN A 42 -13.00 -4.05 2.15
N SER A 43 -11.69 -4.02 1.88
CA SER A 43 -10.94 -2.79 1.58
C SER A 43 -10.20 -2.78 0.24
N THR A 44 -10.28 -3.83 -0.58
CA THR A 44 -10.16 -3.88 -2.06
C THR A 44 -9.96 -5.33 -2.53
N ASP A 45 -9.02 -6.04 -1.90
CA ASP A 45 -8.58 -7.41 -2.23
C ASP A 45 -8.88 -8.42 -1.12
N GLY A 46 -9.52 -7.96 -0.04
CA GLY A 46 -9.79 -8.73 1.15
C GLY A 46 -10.15 -7.84 2.33
N THR A 47 -10.49 -8.47 3.45
CA THR A 47 -10.69 -7.81 4.75
C THR A 47 -9.37 -7.78 5.53
N GLU A 48 -9.19 -6.78 6.38
CA GLU A 48 -8.11 -6.76 7.37
C GLU A 48 -8.68 -6.69 8.79
N PRO A 49 -8.18 -7.52 9.73
CA PRO A 49 -8.74 -7.64 11.07
C PRO A 49 -8.49 -6.38 11.91
N SER A 50 -9.52 -5.95 12.62
CA SER A 50 -9.46 -4.85 13.57
C SER A 50 -8.78 -5.24 14.88
N HIS A 51 -8.11 -4.28 15.53
CA HIS A 51 -7.67 -4.44 16.91
C HIS A 51 -8.84 -4.48 17.91
N MET A 52 -10.07 -4.13 17.51
CA MET A 52 -11.27 -4.17 18.35
C MET A 52 -12.51 -4.66 17.58
N HIS A 53 -12.72 -5.97 17.48
CA HIS A 53 -13.91 -6.54 16.79
C HIS A 53 -15.24 -6.13 17.46
N TYR A 54 -15.23 -5.93 18.78
CA TYR A 54 -16.37 -5.50 19.59
C TYR A 54 -15.91 -4.47 20.64
N GLU A 55 -16.84 -3.74 21.26
CA GLU A 55 -16.55 -2.58 22.11
C GLU A 55 -15.57 -2.88 23.28
N ASN A 56 -15.61 -4.10 23.82
CA ASN A 56 -14.74 -4.52 24.93
C ASN A 56 -13.62 -5.48 24.48
N ASP A 57 -13.31 -5.53 23.18
CA ASP A 57 -12.21 -6.31 22.60
C ASP A 57 -11.01 -5.42 22.34
N GLU A 58 -9.82 -5.83 22.79
CA GLU A 58 -8.56 -5.21 22.37
C GLU A 58 -7.51 -6.29 22.12
N ASN A 59 -7.04 -6.39 20.87
CA ASN A 59 -5.95 -7.28 20.50
C ASN A 59 -5.06 -6.63 19.44
N TYR A 60 -3.85 -6.27 19.87
CA TYR A 60 -2.85 -5.62 19.02
C TYR A 60 -1.92 -6.61 18.31
N PHE A 61 -2.31 -7.88 18.18
CA PHE A 61 -1.51 -8.93 17.55
C PHE A 61 -2.19 -9.60 16.34
N ARG A 62 -3.34 -9.07 15.91
CA ARG A 62 -4.05 -9.54 14.71
C ARG A 62 -3.45 -9.02 13.41
N GLY A 63 -3.67 -9.77 12.35
CA GLY A 63 -3.24 -9.41 11.00
C GLY A 63 -1.72 -9.38 10.87
N TYR A 64 -1.24 -8.59 9.91
CA TYR A 64 0.16 -8.62 9.50
C TYR A 64 0.84 -7.25 9.47
N GLU A 65 0.09 -6.16 9.62
CA GLU A 65 0.65 -4.81 9.52
C GLU A 65 1.60 -4.48 10.68
N TRP A 66 1.33 -4.98 11.89
CA TRP A 66 2.26 -4.88 13.02
C TRP A 66 3.63 -5.51 12.71
N TRP A 67 3.61 -6.69 12.11
CA TRP A 67 4.81 -7.40 11.70
C TRP A 67 5.53 -6.65 10.57
N LEU A 68 4.80 -6.18 9.56
CA LEU A 68 5.37 -5.46 8.43
C LEU A 68 6.06 -4.17 8.86
N MET A 69 5.43 -3.39 9.73
CA MET A 69 6.01 -2.17 10.30
C MET A 69 7.29 -2.46 11.11
N LYS A 70 7.31 -3.53 11.91
CA LYS A 70 8.52 -3.97 12.64
C LYS A 70 9.65 -4.39 11.69
N GLU A 71 9.35 -5.16 10.66
CA GLU A 71 10.34 -5.60 9.68
C GLU A 71 10.90 -4.43 8.85
N ALA A 72 10.07 -3.43 8.56
CA ALA A 72 10.49 -2.20 7.92
C ALA A 72 11.40 -1.36 8.83
N LYS A 73 11.00 -1.12 10.09
CA LYS A 73 11.80 -0.39 11.09
C LYS A 73 13.13 -1.07 11.40
N LYS A 74 13.16 -2.40 11.43
CA LYS A 74 14.39 -3.18 11.63
C LYS A 74 15.42 -2.92 10.53
N ARG A 75 14.98 -2.71 9.29
CA ARG A 75 15.85 -2.43 8.13
C ARG A 75 16.17 -0.95 7.98
N ASN A 76 15.17 -0.10 8.19
CA ASN A 76 15.27 1.35 8.12
C ASN A 76 14.60 1.98 9.35
N PRO A 77 15.35 2.23 10.45
CA PRO A 77 14.80 2.85 11.65
C PRO A 77 14.18 4.24 11.41
N LYS A 78 14.63 4.93 10.35
CA LYS A 78 14.16 6.27 9.96
C LYS A 78 12.88 6.26 9.12
N ILE A 79 12.38 5.08 8.71
CA ILE A 79 11.16 4.99 7.90
C ILE A 79 9.99 5.67 8.63
N LYS A 80 9.17 6.40 7.88
CA LYS A 80 7.97 7.04 8.42
C LYS A 80 6.80 6.09 8.36
N LEU A 81 6.06 5.98 9.46
CA LEU A 81 4.89 5.11 9.57
C LEU A 81 3.60 5.93 9.54
N ILE A 82 2.65 5.50 8.71
CA ILE A 82 1.34 6.14 8.56
C ILE A 82 0.24 5.09 8.75
N GLY A 83 -0.77 5.38 9.57
CA GLY A 83 -1.99 4.58 9.69
C GLY A 83 -3.20 5.31 9.08
N LEU A 84 -4.03 4.61 8.32
CA LEU A 84 -5.29 5.15 7.77
C LEU A 84 -6.38 4.07 7.83
N PRO A 85 -7.59 4.33 8.36
CA PRO A 85 -8.68 3.38 8.28
C PRO A 85 -9.39 3.43 6.92
N TRP A 86 -9.73 2.26 6.39
CA TRP A 86 -10.65 2.10 5.25
C TRP A 86 -12.06 1.75 5.75
N THR A 87 -12.14 0.83 6.70
CA THR A 87 -13.39 0.35 7.32
C THR A 87 -13.34 0.58 8.83
N PHE A 88 -14.47 0.40 9.50
CA PHE A 88 -14.52 0.40 10.96
C PHE A 88 -15.42 -0.75 11.46
N PRO A 89 -15.13 -1.36 12.61
CA PRO A 89 -16.05 -2.32 13.23
C PRO A 89 -17.44 -1.73 13.47
N ALA A 90 -18.46 -2.58 13.44
CA ALA A 90 -19.87 -2.17 13.50
C ALA A 90 -20.22 -1.33 14.74
N TRP A 91 -19.61 -1.66 15.88
CA TRP A 91 -19.90 -1.03 17.18
C TRP A 91 -19.51 0.46 17.22
N ILE A 92 -18.57 0.89 16.38
CA ILE A 92 -18.16 2.30 16.26
C ILE A 92 -19.34 3.20 15.87
N GLY A 93 -20.21 2.71 14.98
CA GLY A 93 -21.40 3.44 14.52
C GLY A 93 -22.61 3.29 15.44
N LYS A 94 -22.52 2.48 16.51
CA LYS A 94 -23.63 2.16 17.44
C LYS A 94 -24.96 1.80 16.73
N GLY A 95 -24.86 1.02 15.66
CA GLY A 95 -26.00 0.59 14.85
C GLY A 95 -26.16 1.31 13.52
N GLU A 96 -25.42 2.40 13.29
CA GLU A 96 -25.40 3.13 12.02
C GLU A 96 -24.17 2.79 11.17
N ASN A 97 -24.30 2.87 9.85
CA ASN A 97 -23.18 2.68 8.92
C ASN A 97 -22.38 3.98 8.71
N TRP A 98 -22.05 4.67 9.82
CA TRP A 98 -21.39 5.97 9.80
C TRP A 98 -20.48 6.19 11.00
N PRO A 99 -19.19 6.55 10.82
CA PRO A 99 -18.23 6.63 11.93
C PRO A 99 -18.24 7.98 12.64
N TYR A 100 -19.06 8.96 12.25
CA TYR A 100 -18.98 10.32 12.81
C TYR A 100 -20.20 10.76 13.61
N ASP A 101 -21.19 9.90 13.81
CA ASP A 101 -22.30 10.19 14.72
C ASP A 101 -21.83 10.22 16.18
N TYR A 102 -20.83 9.39 16.50
CA TYR A 102 -20.15 9.31 17.79
C TYR A 102 -18.64 9.52 17.61
N PRO A 103 -18.19 10.74 17.26
CA PRO A 103 -16.80 10.98 16.86
C PRO A 103 -15.79 10.76 17.99
N ASP A 104 -16.22 10.80 19.25
CA ASP A 104 -15.43 10.46 20.43
C ASP A 104 -15.11 8.97 20.50
N VAL A 105 -16.06 8.11 20.12
CA VAL A 105 -15.86 6.65 20.03
C VAL A 105 -14.85 6.33 18.93
N THR A 106 -15.00 6.97 17.77
CA THR A 106 -14.08 6.79 16.63
C THR A 106 -12.68 7.31 16.94
N ALA A 107 -12.58 8.47 17.61
CA ALA A 107 -11.28 9.01 18.03
C ALA A 107 -10.61 8.11 19.08
N TYR A 108 -11.38 7.56 20.03
CA TYR A 108 -10.88 6.56 20.98
C TYR A 108 -10.32 5.34 20.24
N TYR A 109 -11.08 4.74 19.32
CA TYR A 109 -10.67 3.58 18.53
C TYR A 109 -9.33 3.81 17.80
N ILE A 110 -9.18 4.94 17.12
CA ILE A 110 -7.95 5.27 16.38
C ILE A 110 -6.78 5.55 17.31
N VAL A 111 -6.99 6.28 18.42
CA VAL A 111 -5.92 6.56 19.38
C VAL A 111 -5.47 5.27 20.10
N SER A 112 -6.38 4.35 20.41
CA SER A 112 -6.05 3.04 20.96
C SER A 112 -5.13 2.24 20.03
N TRP A 113 -5.37 2.26 18.72
CA TRP A 113 -4.47 1.63 17.74
C TRP A 113 -3.05 2.20 17.81
N ILE A 114 -2.92 3.53 17.86
CA ILE A 114 -1.62 4.21 17.94
C ILE A 114 -0.89 3.90 19.26
N LEU A 115 -1.62 3.92 20.37
CA LEU A 115 -1.07 3.55 21.68
C LEU A 115 -0.62 2.07 21.70
N GLY A 116 -1.42 1.18 21.13
CA GLY A 116 -1.08 -0.23 20.98
C GLY A 116 0.15 -0.48 20.13
N ALA A 117 0.32 0.28 19.04
CA ALA A 117 1.53 0.26 18.21
C ALA A 117 2.79 0.50 19.05
N LYS A 118 2.75 1.50 19.94
CA LYS A 118 3.88 1.81 20.82
C LYS A 118 4.04 0.78 21.93
N GLN A 119 2.97 0.47 22.66
CA GLN A 119 3.01 -0.37 23.85
C GLN A 119 3.44 -1.81 23.56
N TYR A 120 2.95 -2.40 22.47
CA TYR A 120 3.15 -3.82 22.19
C TYR A 120 4.23 -4.10 21.13
N HIS A 121 4.60 -3.10 20.31
CA HIS A 121 5.52 -3.28 19.20
C HIS A 121 6.68 -2.28 19.16
N ASP A 122 6.73 -1.32 20.09
CA ASP A 122 7.70 -0.21 20.10
C ASP A 122 7.71 0.60 18.78
N LEU A 123 6.53 0.78 18.19
CA LEU A 123 6.36 1.52 16.95
C LEU A 123 5.85 2.93 17.23
N ASP A 124 6.63 3.93 16.80
CA ASP A 124 6.18 5.32 16.77
C ASP A 124 5.47 5.59 15.42
N ILE A 125 4.17 5.86 15.49
CA ILE A 125 3.38 6.27 14.31
C ILE A 125 3.62 7.75 14.05
N ASP A 126 4.06 8.11 12.83
CA ASP A 126 4.38 9.50 12.49
C ASP A 126 3.16 10.28 12.02
N TYR A 127 2.24 9.64 11.28
CA TYR A 127 1.03 10.26 10.75
C TYR A 127 -0.19 9.36 10.91
N VAL A 128 -1.36 9.99 11.06
CA VAL A 128 -2.67 9.32 11.02
C VAL A 128 -3.59 10.03 10.04
N GLY A 129 -4.27 9.25 9.21
CA GLY A 129 -5.29 9.70 8.25
C GLY A 129 -6.71 9.65 8.82
N ILE A 130 -7.69 10.05 8.01
CA ILE A 130 -9.07 10.25 8.46
C ILE A 130 -9.99 9.07 8.13
N TRP A 131 -10.38 8.91 6.87
CA TRP A 131 -11.16 7.78 6.37
C TRP A 131 -11.00 7.68 4.86
N ASN A 132 -10.38 6.59 4.40
CA ASN A 132 -9.90 6.47 3.03
C ASN A 132 -10.99 6.71 1.98
N GLU A 133 -10.78 7.69 1.09
CA GLU A 133 -11.68 8.04 -0.01
C GLU A 133 -13.16 8.26 0.40
N ARG A 134 -13.39 8.68 1.64
CA ARG A 134 -14.72 8.97 2.18
C ARG A 134 -14.82 10.42 2.63
N ALA A 135 -16.03 10.84 3.00
CA ALA A 135 -16.20 12.16 3.57
C ALA A 135 -15.43 12.27 4.89
N PHE A 136 -14.90 13.45 5.19
CA PHE A 136 -14.33 13.76 6.50
C PHE A 136 -15.34 14.54 7.34
N SER A 137 -15.09 14.61 8.65
CA SER A 137 -15.82 15.48 9.58
C SER A 137 -14.84 16.43 10.28
N SER A 138 -14.99 17.75 10.09
CA SER A 138 -14.13 18.74 10.76
C SER A 138 -14.18 18.60 12.29
N LYS A 139 -15.35 18.27 12.83
CA LYS A 139 -15.54 17.98 14.26
C LYS A 139 -14.70 16.79 14.70
N TYR A 140 -14.71 15.70 13.93
CA TYR A 140 -13.89 14.52 14.22
C TYR A 140 -12.40 14.85 14.17
N ILE A 141 -11.92 15.56 13.14
CA ILE A 141 -10.49 15.89 12.99
C ILE A 141 -9.98 16.70 14.20
N LYS A 142 -10.74 17.73 14.62
CA LYS A 142 -10.42 18.55 15.80
C LYS A 142 -10.40 17.70 17.07
N LEU A 143 -11.39 16.81 17.22
CA LEU A 143 -11.48 15.91 18.37
C LEU A 143 -10.35 14.86 18.39
N LEU A 144 -9.95 14.35 17.22
CA LEU A 144 -8.83 13.44 17.10
C LEU A 144 -7.53 14.12 17.56
N ARG A 145 -7.26 15.35 17.12
CA ARG A 145 -6.12 16.14 17.61
C ARG A 145 -6.15 16.30 19.13
N TYR A 146 -7.27 16.77 19.67
CA TYR A 146 -7.44 16.91 21.12
C TYR A 146 -7.19 15.61 21.87
N THR A 147 -7.69 14.48 21.35
CA THR A 147 -7.55 13.16 21.98
C THR A 147 -6.11 12.65 21.91
N LEU A 148 -5.41 12.86 20.80
CA LEU A 148 -3.98 12.57 20.68
C LEU A 148 -3.17 13.36 21.70
N ASP A 149 -3.40 14.68 21.81
CA ASP A 149 -2.66 15.54 22.73
C ASP A 149 -2.91 15.17 24.19
N LYS A 150 -4.15 14.82 24.54
CA LYS A 150 -4.52 14.35 25.87
C LYS A 150 -3.78 13.06 26.27
N HIS A 151 -3.43 12.21 25.31
CA HIS A 151 -2.66 10.98 25.53
C HIS A 151 -1.15 11.16 25.32
N GLY A 152 -0.65 12.40 25.20
CA GLY A 152 0.79 12.64 25.03
C GLY A 152 1.33 12.30 23.64
N LEU A 153 0.48 12.33 22.62
CA LEU A 153 0.81 12.02 21.22
C LEU A 153 0.89 13.29 20.35
N GLN A 154 1.41 14.39 20.91
CA GLN A 154 1.54 15.68 20.20
C GLN A 154 2.41 15.59 18.94
N GLN A 155 3.31 14.62 18.89
CA GLN A 155 4.22 14.36 17.76
C GLN A 155 3.52 13.71 16.56
N VAL A 156 2.40 13.01 16.76
CA VAL A 156 1.66 12.34 15.68
C VAL A 156 0.97 13.41 14.84
N ARG A 157 1.19 13.41 13.54
CA ARG A 157 0.63 14.42 12.63
C ARG A 157 -0.64 13.94 11.94
N ILE A 158 -1.50 14.86 11.54
CA ILE A 158 -2.75 14.54 10.83
C ILE A 158 -2.59 14.83 9.34
N ILE A 159 -2.83 13.81 8.51
CA ILE A 159 -3.00 13.94 7.07
C ILE A 159 -4.50 13.90 6.74
N ALA A 160 -4.97 14.84 5.93
CA ALA A 160 -6.37 14.89 5.52
C ALA A 160 -6.53 15.25 4.03
N SER A 161 -7.55 14.76 3.32
CA SER A 161 -8.54 13.78 3.77
C SER A 161 -8.37 12.41 3.10
N ASP A 162 -7.22 12.15 2.46
CA ASP A 162 -7.00 10.93 1.65
C ASP A 162 -8.14 10.70 0.64
N ARG A 163 -8.45 11.78 -0.10
CA ARG A 163 -9.48 11.84 -1.14
C ARG A 163 -9.06 12.85 -2.23
N LEU A 164 -9.97 13.68 -2.73
CA LEU A 164 -9.65 14.75 -3.68
C LEU A 164 -9.10 15.97 -2.92
N TRP A 165 -8.50 16.91 -3.65
CA TRP A 165 -8.05 18.19 -3.08
C TRP A 165 -9.15 18.97 -2.36
N ASP A 166 -10.37 18.90 -2.89
CA ASP A 166 -11.56 19.53 -2.31
C ASP A 166 -12.55 18.48 -1.79
N PRO A 167 -13.29 18.78 -0.71
CA PRO A 167 -13.44 20.11 -0.11
C PRO A 167 -12.44 20.46 1.01
N ILE A 168 -11.46 19.60 1.33
CA ILE A 168 -10.55 19.86 2.47
C ILE A 168 -9.74 21.14 2.28
N SER A 169 -9.20 21.40 1.09
CA SER A 169 -8.40 22.60 0.82
C SER A 169 -9.19 23.89 1.07
N PHE A 170 -10.40 23.98 0.51
CA PHE A 170 -11.30 25.09 0.74
C PHE A 170 -11.69 25.26 2.22
N VAL A 171 -12.05 24.19 2.92
CA VAL A 171 -12.50 24.26 4.32
C VAL A 171 -11.37 24.73 5.25
N LEU A 172 -10.11 24.34 4.99
CA LEU A 172 -8.96 24.82 5.76
C LEU A 172 -8.72 26.33 5.62
N LEU A 173 -9.17 26.96 4.53
CA LEU A 173 -9.08 28.42 4.38
C LEU A 173 -10.15 29.15 5.21
N LEU A 174 -11.26 28.48 5.52
CA LEU A 174 -12.39 29.06 6.26
C LEU A 174 -12.35 28.80 7.77
N ASP A 175 -11.77 27.67 8.18
CA ASP A 175 -11.75 27.21 9.57
C ASP A 175 -10.31 27.20 10.09
N SER A 176 -9.91 28.25 10.81
CA SER A 176 -8.54 28.40 11.32
C SER A 176 -8.14 27.32 12.33
N GLU A 177 -9.11 26.83 13.13
CA GLU A 177 -8.86 25.74 14.07
C GLU A 177 -8.63 24.43 13.31
N LEU A 178 -9.41 24.15 12.26
CA LEU A 178 -9.14 22.98 11.42
C LEU A 178 -7.80 23.12 10.69
N HIS A 179 -7.48 24.33 10.20
CA HIS A 179 -6.18 24.62 9.60
C HIS A 179 -5.04 24.28 10.55
N GLU A 180 -5.11 24.71 11.80
CA GLU A 180 -4.05 24.47 12.79
C GLU A 180 -3.79 22.98 13.01
N VAL A 181 -4.83 22.16 13.10
CA VAL A 181 -4.71 20.74 13.47
C VAL A 181 -4.35 19.80 12.32
N VAL A 182 -4.49 20.23 11.06
CA VAL A 182 -4.11 19.44 9.87
C VAL A 182 -2.69 19.80 9.43
N ASP A 183 -1.79 18.82 9.38
CA ASP A 183 -0.38 19.04 9.00
C ASP A 183 -0.14 18.94 7.49
N VAL A 184 -0.87 18.04 6.83
CA VAL A 184 -0.67 17.66 5.43
C VAL A 184 -2.00 17.52 4.73
N ILE A 185 -2.10 18.05 3.50
CA ILE A 185 -3.20 17.74 2.58
C ILE A 185 -2.78 16.54 1.72
N GLY A 186 -3.40 15.39 1.96
CA GLY A 186 -3.21 14.16 1.20
C GLY A 186 -4.31 13.98 0.17
N ALA A 187 -3.94 13.97 -1.12
CA ALA A 187 -4.85 13.73 -2.23
C ALA A 187 -4.50 12.43 -2.98
N HIS A 188 -5.51 11.81 -3.57
CA HIS A 188 -5.42 10.54 -4.29
C HIS A 188 -5.47 10.76 -5.80
N TYR A 189 -4.61 10.06 -6.54
CA TYR A 189 -4.53 10.07 -8.00
C TYR A 189 -4.64 11.48 -8.63
N PRO A 190 -3.84 12.47 -8.19
CA PRO A 190 -4.01 13.88 -8.53
C PRO A 190 -3.66 14.21 -10.00
N GLY A 191 -3.12 13.25 -10.76
CA GLY A 191 -2.68 13.49 -12.14
C GLY A 191 -1.60 14.56 -12.22
N THR A 192 -0.68 14.56 -11.25
CA THR A 192 0.40 15.56 -11.09
C THR A 192 -0.03 16.98 -10.73
N LYS A 193 -1.33 17.29 -10.66
CA LYS A 193 -1.80 18.66 -10.44
C LYS A 193 -2.34 18.87 -9.04
N THR A 194 -2.25 20.10 -8.56
CA THR A 194 -2.96 20.58 -7.36
C THR A 194 -3.97 21.67 -7.72
N VAL A 195 -4.68 22.21 -6.72
CA VAL A 195 -5.67 23.27 -6.88
C VAL A 195 -5.21 24.56 -6.17
N PRO A 196 -5.68 25.75 -6.60
CA PRO A 196 -5.29 27.02 -5.99
C PRO A 196 -5.50 27.09 -4.47
N ASP A 197 -6.64 26.58 -3.98
CA ASP A 197 -6.96 26.59 -2.55
C ASP A 197 -5.93 25.80 -1.73
N ALA A 198 -5.48 24.65 -2.25
CA ALA A 198 -4.45 23.83 -1.59
C ALA A 198 -3.14 24.60 -1.44
N LEU A 199 -2.72 25.34 -2.48
CA LEU A 199 -1.53 26.20 -2.44
C LEU A 199 -1.69 27.34 -1.43
N LEU A 200 -2.86 27.97 -1.38
CA LEU A 200 -3.16 29.06 -0.44
C LEU A 200 -3.11 28.61 1.02
N THR A 201 -3.41 27.34 1.31
CA THR A 201 -3.30 26.82 2.69
C THR A 201 -1.87 26.82 3.22
N LYS A 202 -0.85 26.82 2.36
CA LYS A 202 0.58 26.65 2.69
C LYS A 202 0.90 25.36 3.47
N LYS A 203 -0.01 24.38 3.45
CA LYS A 203 0.23 23.04 3.99
C LYS A 203 1.16 22.26 3.07
N LYS A 204 1.75 21.19 3.60
CA LYS A 204 2.41 20.21 2.73
C LYS A 204 1.35 19.51 1.89
N LEU A 205 1.62 19.36 0.61
CA LEU A 205 0.75 18.66 -0.33
C LEU A 205 1.39 17.32 -0.67
N TRP A 206 0.68 16.21 -0.51
CA TRP A 206 1.15 14.88 -0.84
C TRP A 206 0.18 14.20 -1.80
N SER A 207 0.72 13.44 -2.76
CA SER A 207 -0.04 12.38 -3.41
C SER A 207 -0.02 11.19 -2.43
N SER A 208 -1.02 11.12 -1.55
CA SER A 208 -1.05 10.16 -0.43
C SER A 208 -1.52 8.76 -0.84
N GLU A 209 -1.96 8.63 -2.10
CA GLU A 209 -2.17 7.39 -2.83
C GLU A 209 -2.06 7.66 -4.34
N ASP A 210 -1.20 6.91 -5.03
CA ASP A 210 -0.95 7.03 -6.46
C ASP A 210 -0.54 5.67 -7.04
N TYR A 211 -0.08 5.64 -8.30
CA TYR A 211 0.36 4.43 -9.02
C TYR A 211 -0.80 3.49 -9.37
N SER A 212 -1.14 2.50 -8.53
CA SER A 212 -2.22 1.51 -8.74
C SER A 212 -2.23 0.87 -10.14
N THR A 213 -1.07 0.77 -10.78
CA THR A 213 -0.94 0.33 -12.17
C THR A 213 -0.16 -0.98 -12.21
N PHE A 214 -0.48 -1.85 -13.16
CA PHE A 214 0.19 -3.13 -13.32
C PHE A 214 1.71 -2.94 -13.39
N ASN A 215 2.47 -3.81 -12.71
CA ASN A 215 3.89 -3.60 -12.45
C ASN A 215 4.85 -4.03 -13.55
N ASP A 216 4.42 -3.90 -14.80
CA ASP A 216 5.26 -4.03 -15.98
C ASP A 216 6.06 -2.75 -16.27
N GLU A 217 6.71 -2.71 -17.43
CA GLU A 217 7.44 -1.55 -17.91
C GLU A 217 6.56 -0.31 -18.09
N VAL A 218 5.28 -0.45 -18.44
CA VAL A 218 4.36 0.69 -18.56
C VAL A 218 4.04 1.26 -17.18
N GLY A 219 3.78 0.39 -16.20
CA GLY A 219 3.63 0.81 -14.80
C GLY A 219 4.89 1.47 -14.26
N ALA A 220 6.07 0.94 -14.58
CA ALA A 220 7.34 1.56 -14.21
C ALA A 220 7.51 2.95 -14.84
N GLY A 221 7.09 3.14 -16.10
CA GLY A 221 7.08 4.43 -16.77
C GLY A 221 6.10 5.42 -16.14
N CYS A 222 4.89 4.96 -15.79
CA CYS A 222 3.92 5.73 -15.02
C CYS A 222 4.56 6.22 -13.70
N TRP A 223 5.17 5.31 -12.95
CA TRP A 223 5.79 5.62 -11.66
C TRP A 223 6.96 6.60 -11.79
N ALA A 224 7.84 6.40 -12.77
CA ALA A 224 8.98 7.28 -13.03
C ALA A 224 8.53 8.71 -13.33
N ARG A 225 7.51 8.85 -14.18
CA ARG A 225 6.95 10.15 -14.57
C ARG A 225 6.35 10.90 -13.39
N ILE A 226 5.47 10.25 -12.64
CA ILE A 226 4.73 10.92 -11.56
C ILE A 226 5.61 11.24 -10.34
N LEU A 227 6.67 10.45 -10.07
CA LEU A 227 7.63 10.76 -8.99
C LEU A 227 8.29 12.13 -9.16
N ASN A 228 8.64 12.52 -10.40
CA ASN A 228 9.15 13.86 -10.69
C ASN A 228 7.99 14.87 -10.79
N GLN A 229 7.00 14.56 -11.63
CA GLN A 229 6.02 15.55 -12.06
C GLN A 229 5.01 15.93 -10.97
N ASN A 230 4.79 15.08 -9.95
CA ASN A 230 3.97 15.45 -8.80
C ASN A 230 4.54 16.70 -8.08
N TYR A 231 5.87 16.81 -7.95
CA TYR A 231 6.50 18.02 -7.41
C TYR A 231 6.46 19.17 -8.43
N VAL A 232 6.90 18.91 -9.66
CA VAL A 232 7.04 19.94 -10.71
C VAL A 232 5.70 20.64 -11.01
N ASN A 233 4.63 19.88 -11.16
CA ASN A 233 3.33 20.40 -11.60
C ASN A 233 2.38 20.74 -10.44
N GLY A 234 2.56 20.11 -9.28
CA GLY A 234 1.59 20.12 -8.19
C GLY A 234 2.14 20.49 -6.83
N ASN A 235 3.42 20.86 -6.73
CA ASN A 235 4.11 21.16 -5.47
C ASN A 235 4.03 20.02 -4.43
N MET A 236 3.80 18.78 -4.89
CA MET A 236 3.66 17.65 -4.00
C MET A 236 5.03 17.16 -3.54
N THR A 237 5.22 17.07 -2.23
CA THR A 237 6.53 16.76 -1.60
C THR A 237 6.65 15.32 -1.13
N SER A 238 5.64 14.49 -1.41
CA SER A 238 5.64 13.04 -1.21
C SER A 238 4.66 12.41 -2.20
N THR A 239 4.97 11.19 -2.65
CA THR A 239 4.08 10.35 -3.46
C THR A 239 4.14 8.93 -2.90
N ILE A 240 2.98 8.36 -2.57
CA ILE A 240 2.86 7.03 -1.94
C ILE A 240 2.13 6.11 -2.93
N ALA A 241 2.80 5.04 -3.37
CA ALA A 241 2.21 4.08 -4.29
C ALA A 241 1.24 3.13 -3.55
N TRP A 242 0.03 2.98 -4.08
CA TRP A 242 -0.78 1.79 -3.83
C TRP A 242 -0.46 0.75 -4.92
N ASN A 243 0.04 -0.45 -4.62
CA ASN A 243 0.42 -0.97 -3.29
C ASN A 243 1.91 -1.32 -3.17
N LEU A 244 2.33 -1.66 -1.95
CA LEU A 244 3.73 -1.94 -1.61
C LEU A 244 4.29 -3.12 -2.40
N VAL A 245 3.56 -4.23 -2.40
CA VAL A 245 3.92 -5.50 -3.01
C VAL A 245 2.64 -6.26 -3.32
N ALA A 246 2.57 -6.85 -4.51
CA ALA A 246 1.46 -7.69 -4.90
C ALA A 246 1.60 -9.08 -4.25
N SER A 247 1.07 -9.20 -3.03
CA SER A 247 1.02 -10.43 -2.24
C SER A 247 -0.42 -10.82 -1.93
N TYR A 248 -1.22 -10.90 -2.98
CA TYR A 248 -2.62 -11.35 -3.03
C TYR A 248 -2.81 -12.14 -4.33
N TYR A 249 -3.89 -12.91 -4.43
CA TYR A 249 -4.17 -13.67 -5.65
C TYR A 249 -4.34 -12.74 -6.85
N GLU A 250 -3.68 -13.04 -7.97
CA GLU A 250 -3.62 -12.14 -9.14
C GLU A 250 -5.00 -11.91 -9.78
N GLU A 251 -5.91 -12.87 -9.67
CA GLU A 251 -7.28 -12.75 -10.18
C GLU A 251 -8.19 -11.85 -9.31
N LEU A 252 -7.73 -11.43 -8.13
CA LEU A 252 -8.40 -10.37 -7.37
C LEU A 252 -8.26 -9.00 -8.06
N PRO A 253 -9.09 -8.01 -7.71
CA PRO A 253 -9.05 -6.69 -8.32
C PRO A 253 -7.62 -6.10 -8.36
N PHE A 254 -7.25 -5.47 -9.48
CA PHE A 254 -5.92 -4.85 -9.61
C PHE A 254 -4.75 -5.82 -9.33
N GLY A 255 -4.85 -7.07 -9.80
CA GLY A 255 -3.75 -8.03 -9.80
C GLY A 255 -2.42 -7.42 -10.23
N ARG A 256 -1.37 -7.71 -9.47
CA ARG A 256 0.01 -7.23 -9.74
C ARG A 256 0.16 -5.70 -9.86
N CYS A 257 -0.61 -4.92 -9.12
CA CYS A 257 -0.47 -3.46 -9.04
C CYS A 257 0.40 -2.99 -7.86
N GLY A 258 1.38 -3.80 -7.45
CA GLY A 258 2.35 -3.47 -6.41
C GLY A 258 3.75 -3.16 -6.97
N LEU A 259 4.63 -2.49 -6.22
CA LEU A 259 5.98 -2.15 -6.70
C LEU A 259 6.81 -3.39 -7.13
N MET A 260 6.50 -4.55 -6.54
CA MET A 260 7.02 -5.87 -6.94
C MET A 260 5.95 -6.95 -6.75
N THR A 261 6.22 -8.19 -7.19
CA THR A 261 5.28 -9.31 -7.12
C THR A 261 5.78 -10.40 -6.18
N ALA A 262 4.99 -10.84 -5.21
CA ALA A 262 5.29 -11.93 -4.29
C ALA A 262 4.00 -12.65 -3.85
N GLN A 263 3.39 -13.38 -4.79
CA GLN A 263 2.06 -13.99 -4.65
C GLN A 263 2.07 -15.53 -4.60
N GLU A 264 3.24 -16.15 -4.44
CA GLU A 264 3.44 -17.61 -4.42
C GLU A 264 4.27 -18.09 -3.21
N PRO A 265 3.78 -17.94 -1.97
CA PRO A 265 4.49 -18.39 -0.78
C PRO A 265 4.79 -19.91 -0.79
N TRP A 266 3.99 -20.71 -1.49
CA TRP A 266 4.16 -22.15 -1.64
C TRP A 266 5.36 -22.55 -2.52
N SER A 267 5.79 -21.68 -3.45
CA SER A 267 6.94 -21.94 -4.32
C SER A 267 8.19 -21.16 -3.87
N GLY A 268 8.00 -20.08 -3.12
CA GLY A 268 9.06 -19.12 -2.79
C GLY A 268 9.41 -18.17 -3.96
N HIS A 269 8.73 -18.31 -5.10
CA HIS A 269 8.92 -17.43 -6.25
C HIS A 269 8.47 -16.00 -5.93
N TYR A 270 9.28 -15.01 -6.31
CA TYR A 270 8.89 -13.60 -6.34
C TYR A 270 9.55 -12.94 -7.55
N LYS A 271 9.09 -11.76 -7.93
CA LYS A 271 9.67 -11.01 -9.04
C LYS A 271 9.97 -9.58 -8.61
N VAL A 272 11.24 -9.18 -8.75
CA VAL A 272 11.69 -7.81 -8.52
C VAL A 272 11.43 -7.00 -9.78
N GLU A 273 10.30 -6.33 -9.81
CA GLU A 273 9.80 -5.63 -10.99
C GLU A 273 10.51 -4.29 -11.19
N ALA A 274 10.36 -3.71 -12.40
CA ALA A 274 10.96 -2.43 -12.76
C ALA A 274 10.63 -1.27 -11.80
N PRO A 275 9.41 -1.13 -11.22
CA PRO A 275 9.09 -0.08 -10.26
C PRO A 275 9.99 -0.03 -9.01
N ILE A 276 10.57 -1.16 -8.57
CA ILE A 276 11.56 -1.17 -7.47
C ILE A 276 12.78 -0.31 -7.82
N TRP A 277 13.26 -0.45 -9.05
CA TRP A 277 14.46 0.22 -9.53
C TRP A 277 14.18 1.68 -9.91
N ILE A 278 12.99 1.96 -10.44
CA ILE A 278 12.50 3.34 -10.62
C ILE A 278 12.41 4.07 -9.27
N THR A 279 11.91 3.40 -8.23
CA THR A 279 11.87 3.97 -6.88
C THR A 279 13.29 4.28 -6.37
N ALA A 280 14.24 3.38 -6.60
CA ALA A 280 15.64 3.54 -6.16
C ALA A 280 16.33 4.78 -6.74
N HIS A 281 15.96 5.24 -7.95
CA HIS A 281 16.45 6.48 -8.56
C HIS A 281 16.20 7.72 -7.70
N THR A 282 15.16 7.70 -6.85
CA THR A 282 14.88 8.78 -5.91
C THR A 282 15.34 8.42 -4.50
N THR A 283 14.94 7.26 -4.00
CA THR A 283 15.01 6.95 -2.56
C THR A 283 16.43 6.64 -2.05
N GLN A 284 17.32 6.13 -2.90
CA GLN A 284 18.72 5.91 -2.50
C GLN A 284 19.53 7.21 -2.42
N PHE A 285 19.04 8.29 -3.04
CA PHE A 285 19.80 9.53 -3.24
C PHE A 285 19.13 10.78 -2.67
N THR A 286 18.03 10.59 -1.93
CA THR A 286 17.30 11.63 -1.22
C THR A 286 16.84 11.07 0.13
N GLN A 287 16.47 11.94 1.07
CA GLN A 287 15.87 11.55 2.35
C GLN A 287 14.83 12.59 2.79
N PRO A 288 13.82 12.21 3.59
CA PRO A 288 12.93 13.17 4.22
C PRO A 288 13.72 14.25 4.98
N GLY A 289 13.43 15.52 4.66
CA GLY A 289 14.17 16.68 5.17
C GLY A 289 15.07 17.36 4.14
N TRP A 290 15.34 16.71 3.01
CA TRP A 290 15.95 17.38 1.85
C TRP A 290 15.02 18.42 1.26
N THR A 291 15.59 19.42 0.59
CA THR A 291 14.85 20.51 -0.04
C THR A 291 15.02 20.45 -1.55
N TYR A 292 13.91 20.59 -2.27
CA TYR A 292 13.93 20.76 -3.72
C TYR A 292 14.47 22.15 -4.09
N LEU A 293 15.27 22.21 -5.16
CA LEU A 293 15.69 23.47 -5.76
C LEU A 293 14.56 24.02 -6.64
N GLN A 294 14.43 25.35 -6.68
CA GLN A 294 13.42 25.99 -7.53
C GLN A 294 13.91 26.07 -8.98
N VAL A 295 13.28 25.27 -9.84
CA VAL A 295 13.50 25.18 -11.29
C VAL A 295 12.16 24.91 -11.98
N ASP A 296 12.03 25.25 -13.26
CA ASP A 296 10.81 24.96 -14.05
C ASP A 296 10.51 23.46 -14.14
N GLY A 297 11.55 22.64 -14.19
CA GLY A 297 11.46 21.18 -14.04
C GLY A 297 11.04 20.42 -15.29
N HIS A 298 10.64 21.06 -16.39
CA HIS A 298 10.37 20.40 -17.67
C HIS A 298 11.55 20.49 -18.64
N LEU A 299 11.67 19.49 -19.53
CA LEU A 299 12.65 19.46 -20.61
C LEU A 299 12.02 19.93 -21.94
N GLU A 300 12.80 20.60 -22.79
CA GLU A 300 12.30 21.16 -24.06
C GLU A 300 11.74 20.09 -25.02
N GLY A 301 12.40 18.94 -25.13
CA GLY A 301 11.98 17.81 -25.95
C GLY A 301 11.02 16.83 -25.23
N GLY A 302 10.40 17.24 -24.12
CA GLY A 302 9.54 16.39 -23.30
C GLY A 302 10.29 15.60 -22.22
N GLY A 303 9.60 15.25 -21.14
CA GLY A 303 10.19 14.74 -19.91
C GLY A 303 10.42 15.84 -18.87
N SER A 304 10.93 15.45 -17.70
CA SER A 304 11.11 16.35 -16.57
C SER A 304 12.38 16.06 -15.77
N PHE A 305 12.80 17.02 -14.95
CA PHE A 305 13.86 16.85 -13.97
C PHE A 305 13.53 17.55 -12.67
N VAL A 306 14.03 16.98 -11.57
CA VAL A 306 14.04 17.61 -10.25
C VAL A 306 15.45 17.62 -9.69
N ALA A 307 15.75 18.60 -8.84
CA ALA A 307 17.03 18.66 -8.14
C ALA A 307 16.79 18.92 -6.65
N LEU A 308 17.51 18.20 -5.79
CA LEU A 308 17.39 18.27 -4.33
C LEU A 308 18.76 18.42 -3.68
N THR A 309 18.77 19.05 -2.51
CA THR A 309 19.94 19.18 -1.64
C THR A 309 19.59 18.92 -0.18
N ASP A 310 20.57 18.41 0.58
CA ASP A 310 20.51 18.29 2.04
C ASP A 310 20.92 19.58 2.77
N GLY A 311 21.38 20.60 2.06
CA GLY A 311 21.95 21.81 2.66
C GLY A 311 23.36 21.64 3.24
N LEU A 312 23.96 20.46 3.09
CA LEU A 312 25.32 20.13 3.53
C LEU A 312 26.30 19.98 2.36
N GLY A 313 25.88 20.40 1.16
CA GLY A 313 26.67 20.38 -0.07
C GLY A 313 26.37 19.20 -0.98
N ASN A 314 25.49 18.27 -0.61
CA ASN A 314 25.07 17.21 -1.53
C ASN A 314 24.04 17.73 -2.52
N LEU A 315 24.13 17.21 -3.74
CA LEU A 315 23.22 17.49 -4.83
C LEU A 315 22.78 16.17 -5.46
N THR A 316 21.47 16.03 -5.69
CA THR A 316 20.89 14.94 -6.47
C THR A 316 19.97 15.54 -7.53
N ILE A 317 20.16 15.17 -8.79
CA ILE A 317 19.34 15.55 -9.94
C ILE A 317 18.73 14.26 -10.50
N ILE A 318 17.42 14.21 -10.65
CA ILE A 318 16.69 13.05 -11.17
C ILE A 318 15.96 13.49 -12.44
N ILE A 319 16.20 12.82 -13.54
CA ILE A 319 15.70 13.15 -14.88
C ILE A 319 14.89 11.96 -15.39
N GLU A 320 13.74 12.23 -15.99
CA GLU A 320 12.90 11.22 -16.65
C GLU A 320 12.43 11.73 -18.03
N THR A 321 12.37 10.83 -19.01
CA THR A 321 11.93 11.11 -20.39
C THR A 321 10.86 10.12 -20.82
N MET A 322 9.91 9.82 -19.93
CA MET A 322 8.89 8.80 -20.17
C MET A 322 7.95 9.22 -21.30
N SER A 323 7.84 8.41 -22.34
CA SER A 323 6.93 8.65 -23.45
C SER A 323 5.46 8.46 -23.02
N HIS A 324 4.54 9.12 -23.73
CA HIS A 324 3.11 9.03 -23.41
C HIS A 324 2.61 7.59 -23.38
N ASN A 325 2.86 6.82 -24.44
CA ASN A 325 2.28 5.48 -24.60
C ASN A 325 2.82 4.47 -23.58
N HIS A 326 4.05 4.68 -23.11
CA HIS A 326 4.76 3.79 -22.20
C HIS A 326 4.72 4.26 -20.74
N SER A 327 3.89 5.25 -20.39
CA SER A 327 3.80 5.77 -19.02
C SER A 327 2.37 6.08 -18.57
N GLN A 328 1.39 5.42 -19.17
CA GLN A 328 -0.01 5.58 -18.80
C GLN A 328 -0.25 4.92 -17.44
N CYS A 329 -0.66 5.72 -16.46
CA CYS A 329 -1.22 5.21 -15.22
C CYS A 329 -2.69 4.83 -15.44
N ILE A 330 -3.25 3.97 -14.57
CA ILE A 330 -4.69 3.67 -14.62
C ILE A 330 -5.56 4.90 -14.34
N ARG A 331 -5.06 5.87 -13.55
CA ARG A 331 -5.76 7.08 -13.13
C ARG A 331 -4.81 8.27 -13.04
N PRO A 332 -5.27 9.48 -13.41
CA PRO A 332 -6.38 9.77 -14.33
C PRO A 332 -5.98 9.46 -15.79
N PRO A 333 -6.91 9.60 -16.76
CA PRO A 333 -6.54 9.59 -18.18
C PRO A 333 -5.41 10.61 -18.46
N LEU A 334 -4.40 10.18 -19.19
CA LEU A 334 -3.23 10.98 -19.52
C LEU A 334 -3.45 11.70 -20.87
N PRO A 335 -3.46 13.04 -20.92
CA PRO A 335 -3.49 13.76 -22.19
C PRO A 335 -2.23 13.45 -23.01
N HIS A 336 -2.38 13.38 -24.33
CA HIS A 336 -1.25 13.12 -25.22
C HIS A 336 -0.18 14.21 -25.12
N PHE A 337 1.08 13.78 -25.07
CA PHE A 337 2.27 14.62 -25.19
C PHE A 337 3.34 13.87 -26.00
N SER A 338 4.34 14.61 -26.49
CA SER A 338 5.44 14.04 -27.26
C SER A 338 6.73 14.14 -26.47
N VAL A 339 7.56 13.10 -26.58
CA VAL A 339 8.94 13.10 -26.12
C VAL A 339 9.80 12.80 -27.35
N THR A 340 10.88 13.53 -27.53
CA THR A 340 11.86 13.28 -28.60
C THR A 340 13.27 13.24 -28.02
N PRO A 341 14.18 12.48 -28.64
CA PRO A 341 15.59 12.51 -28.26
C PRO A 341 16.14 13.93 -28.30
N GLN A 342 16.84 14.32 -27.24
CA GLN A 342 17.31 15.70 -27.06
C GLN A 342 18.64 15.75 -26.33
N ARG A 343 19.37 16.85 -26.49
CA ARG A 343 20.59 17.11 -25.71
C ARG A 343 20.32 18.17 -24.66
N ALA A 344 20.21 17.77 -23.40
CA ALA A 344 19.98 18.68 -22.29
C ALA A 344 21.32 19.19 -21.72
N THR A 345 21.45 20.50 -21.53
CA THR A 345 22.63 21.12 -20.90
C THR A 345 22.24 21.74 -19.57
N PHE A 346 22.93 21.32 -18.51
CA PHE A 346 22.69 21.77 -17.14
C PHE A 346 23.81 22.69 -16.69
N HIS A 347 23.43 23.82 -16.09
CA HIS A 347 24.33 24.82 -15.53
C HIS A 347 24.16 24.91 -14.02
N LEU A 348 25.12 24.35 -13.28
CA LEU A 348 25.22 24.46 -11.83
C LEU A 348 25.72 25.85 -11.45
N LYS A 349 24.91 26.58 -10.69
CA LYS A 349 25.21 27.92 -10.18
C LYS A 349 25.32 27.90 -8.65
N GLY A 350 25.73 29.04 -8.08
CA GLY A 350 25.81 29.21 -6.63
C GLY A 350 26.79 28.23 -5.98
N SER A 351 26.41 27.65 -4.85
CA SER A 351 27.22 26.70 -4.08
C SER A 351 27.59 25.44 -4.87
N PHE A 352 26.82 25.07 -5.90
CA PHE A 352 27.09 23.89 -6.73
C PHE A 352 28.04 24.14 -7.91
N TYR A 353 28.47 25.39 -8.14
CA TYR A 353 29.39 25.72 -9.23
C TYR A 353 30.71 24.95 -9.15
N MET A 354 31.16 24.65 -7.92
CA MET A 354 32.41 23.94 -7.63
C MET A 354 32.27 22.41 -7.67
N VAL A 355 31.09 21.86 -7.98
CA VAL A 355 30.93 20.42 -8.16
C VAL A 355 31.67 20.02 -9.44
N GLU A 356 32.66 19.14 -9.31
CA GLU A 356 33.49 18.68 -10.42
C GLU A 356 33.07 17.31 -10.97
N THR A 357 32.32 16.52 -10.19
CA THR A 357 31.94 15.16 -10.57
C THR A 357 30.61 14.76 -9.96
N LEU A 358 29.78 14.08 -10.75
CA LEU A 358 28.51 13.47 -10.32
C LEU A 358 28.55 11.97 -10.61
N GLN A 359 28.17 11.13 -9.64
CA GLN A 359 27.84 9.73 -9.88
C GLN A 359 26.60 9.66 -10.77
N MET A 360 26.56 8.72 -11.70
CA MET A 360 25.48 8.59 -12.66
C MET A 360 24.86 7.19 -12.59
N TRP A 361 23.55 7.16 -12.38
CA TRP A 361 22.72 5.95 -12.39
C TRP A 361 21.71 6.06 -13.51
N HIS A 362 21.46 4.96 -14.22
CA HIS A 362 20.63 4.96 -15.42
C HIS A 362 19.69 3.75 -15.46
N SER A 363 18.44 3.99 -15.86
CA SER A 363 17.50 2.97 -16.30
C SER A 363 16.94 3.30 -17.66
N ARG A 364 16.76 2.30 -18.52
CA ARG A 364 15.99 2.37 -19.77
C ARG A 364 14.95 1.27 -19.78
N LEU A 365 13.69 1.66 -19.97
CA LEU A 365 12.57 0.72 -20.11
C LEU A 365 12.50 0.27 -21.57
N GLY A 366 12.59 -1.04 -21.79
CA GLY A 366 12.74 -1.63 -23.13
C GLY A 366 11.43 -2.17 -23.68
N PHE A 367 10.81 -1.48 -24.64
CA PHE A 367 9.54 -1.91 -25.26
C PHE A 367 9.73 -2.59 -26.63
N GLU A 368 10.72 -2.17 -27.43
CA GLU A 368 10.96 -2.72 -28.78
C GLU A 368 11.73 -4.04 -28.78
N SER A 369 12.75 -4.16 -27.92
CA SER A 369 13.63 -5.33 -27.83
C SER A 369 13.27 -6.27 -26.67
N GLY A 370 12.31 -5.89 -25.82
CA GLY A 370 11.91 -6.60 -24.61
C GLY A 370 12.95 -6.60 -23.48
N ASN A 371 14.11 -5.96 -23.65
CA ASN A 371 15.18 -5.96 -22.65
C ASN A 371 15.33 -4.58 -22.00
N SER A 372 14.79 -4.43 -20.79
CA SER A 372 15.02 -3.26 -19.92
C SER A 372 16.40 -3.31 -19.27
N SER A 373 17.10 -2.18 -19.20
CA SER A 373 18.31 -2.03 -18.39
C SER A 373 17.99 -1.19 -17.16
N LEU A 374 18.02 -1.79 -15.98
CA LEU A 374 17.51 -1.15 -14.77
C LEU A 374 18.65 -0.81 -13.79
N PHE A 375 18.64 0.41 -13.26
CA PHE A 375 19.50 0.91 -12.18
C PHE A 375 21.00 0.60 -12.34
N GLN A 376 21.51 0.81 -13.55
CA GLN A 376 22.92 0.60 -13.87
C GLN A 376 23.74 1.81 -13.46
N GLN A 377 24.82 1.59 -12.71
CA GLN A 377 25.81 2.63 -12.45
C GLN A 377 26.67 2.81 -13.70
N LEU A 378 26.68 4.03 -14.23
CA LEU A 378 27.51 4.44 -15.36
C LEU A 378 28.78 5.15 -14.86
N HIS A 379 29.68 5.47 -15.78
CA HIS A 379 30.88 6.23 -15.45
C HIS A 379 30.51 7.60 -14.85
N PRO A 380 31.18 8.06 -13.78
CA PRO A 380 30.92 9.37 -13.20
C PRO A 380 31.06 10.49 -14.23
N LEU A 381 30.10 11.41 -14.24
CA LEU A 381 30.05 12.54 -15.14
C LEU A 381 30.96 13.65 -14.63
N LYS A 382 31.88 14.13 -15.47
CA LYS A 382 32.70 15.30 -15.17
C LYS A 382 31.90 16.58 -15.43
N VAL A 383 31.92 17.48 -14.47
CA VAL A 383 31.30 18.81 -14.57
C VAL A 383 32.41 19.83 -14.83
N LEU A 384 32.34 20.54 -15.95
CA LEU A 384 33.37 21.49 -16.38
C LEU A 384 32.86 22.91 -16.18
N LYS A 385 33.49 23.66 -15.28
CA LYS A 385 33.13 25.06 -14.97
C LYS A 385 31.63 25.20 -14.62
N GLY A 386 31.11 24.29 -13.79
CA GLY A 386 29.70 24.26 -13.41
C GLY A 386 28.73 23.87 -14.53
N SER A 387 29.19 23.21 -15.60
CA SER A 387 28.32 22.83 -16.73
C SER A 387 28.56 21.39 -17.18
N PHE A 388 27.48 20.72 -17.61
CA PHE A 388 27.55 19.43 -18.29
C PHE A 388 26.37 19.28 -19.27
N SER A 389 26.46 18.31 -20.19
CA SER A 389 25.35 17.96 -21.09
C SER A 389 25.15 16.44 -21.11
N LEU A 390 23.91 16.03 -21.36
CA LEU A 390 23.53 14.63 -21.59
C LEU A 390 22.70 14.52 -22.86
N ASP A 391 22.94 13.46 -23.63
CA ASP A 391 22.06 13.04 -24.72
C ASP A 391 21.00 12.11 -24.12
N LEU A 392 19.75 12.56 -24.13
CA LEU A 392 18.61 11.88 -23.53
C LEU A 392 17.77 11.22 -24.63
N LYS A 393 17.42 9.95 -24.44
CA LYS A 393 16.47 9.25 -25.32
C LYS A 393 15.13 9.09 -24.61
N GLU A 394 14.14 8.57 -25.32
CA GLU A 394 12.83 8.23 -24.75
C GLU A 394 12.93 7.07 -23.75
N ASP A 395 12.05 7.09 -22.75
CA ASP A 395 11.88 6.04 -21.75
C ASP A 395 13.14 5.74 -20.91
N GLU A 396 13.92 6.80 -20.61
CA GLU A 396 15.11 6.74 -19.77
C GLU A 396 14.90 7.50 -18.43
N VAL A 397 15.55 7.00 -17.38
CA VAL A 397 15.67 7.67 -16.08
C VAL A 397 17.13 7.79 -15.71
N TYR A 398 17.57 9.00 -15.36
CA TYR A 398 18.92 9.28 -14.88
C TYR A 398 18.87 9.83 -13.46
N THR A 399 19.77 9.35 -12.60
CA THR A 399 20.09 10.03 -11.33
C THR A 399 21.55 10.46 -11.34
N LEU A 400 21.77 11.76 -11.23
CA LEU A 400 23.08 12.39 -11.10
C LEU A 400 23.25 12.89 -9.67
N THR A 401 24.24 12.40 -8.94
CA THR A 401 24.36 12.75 -7.51
C THR A 401 25.81 12.87 -7.05
N THR A 402 26.05 13.68 -6.02
CA THR A 402 27.35 13.70 -5.32
C THR A 402 27.54 12.48 -4.41
N LEU A 403 26.44 11.80 -4.04
CA LEU A 403 26.46 10.65 -3.15
C LEU A 403 27.10 9.43 -3.83
N LYS A 404 27.94 8.71 -3.08
CA LYS A 404 28.64 7.50 -3.54
C LYS A 404 28.06 6.20 -2.96
N THR A 405 26.90 6.29 -2.30
CA THR A 405 26.31 5.19 -1.52
C THR A 405 25.37 4.30 -2.31
N GLY A 406 24.99 4.69 -3.53
CA GLY A 406 24.05 3.93 -4.36
C GLY A 406 24.52 2.51 -4.62
N GLN A 407 23.59 1.57 -4.60
CA GLN A 407 23.87 0.16 -4.83
C GLN A 407 22.66 -0.55 -5.44
N LYS A 408 22.93 -1.39 -6.46
CA LYS A 408 21.98 -2.37 -7.00
C LYS A 408 22.26 -3.73 -6.38
N CYS A 409 21.28 -4.39 -5.72
CA CYS A 409 21.51 -5.76 -5.26
C CYS A 409 21.87 -6.69 -6.43
N ARG A 410 22.82 -7.60 -6.18
CA ARG A 410 23.08 -8.79 -6.98
C ARG A 410 22.68 -10.02 -6.17
N CYS A 411 21.39 -10.14 -5.91
CA CYS A 411 20.82 -11.23 -5.13
C CYS A 411 20.65 -12.48 -6.03
N PRO A 412 20.67 -13.71 -5.48
CA PRO A 412 20.31 -14.89 -6.24
C PRO A 412 18.87 -14.79 -6.77
N GLU A 413 18.63 -15.38 -7.94
CA GLU A 413 17.27 -15.51 -8.47
C GLU A 413 16.43 -16.42 -7.54
N PRO A 414 15.14 -16.09 -7.33
CA PRO A 414 14.25 -16.93 -6.57
C PRO A 414 13.92 -18.24 -7.33
N PRO A 415 13.31 -19.22 -6.64
CA PRO A 415 12.79 -20.42 -7.28
C PRO A 415 11.86 -20.08 -8.47
N PRO A 416 11.74 -20.98 -9.46
CA PRO A 416 10.80 -20.81 -10.56
C PRO A 416 9.35 -20.83 -10.05
N PRO A 417 8.41 -20.14 -10.74
CA PRO A 417 7.01 -20.12 -10.34
C PRO A 417 6.39 -21.51 -10.38
N GLN A 418 5.44 -21.76 -9.48
CA GLN A 418 4.66 -23.00 -9.43
C GLN A 418 3.19 -22.69 -9.13
N PRO A 419 2.23 -23.42 -9.73
CA PRO A 419 0.84 -23.27 -9.36
C PRO A 419 0.64 -23.67 -7.88
N PHE A 420 -0.44 -23.18 -7.28
CA PHE A 420 -0.87 -23.63 -5.95
C PHE A 420 -0.95 -25.17 -5.89
N PRO A 421 -0.52 -25.81 -4.78
CA PRO A 421 -0.54 -27.27 -4.64
C PRO A 421 -1.90 -27.89 -4.99
N SER A 422 -1.92 -28.86 -5.91
CA SER A 422 -3.16 -29.54 -6.34
C SER A 422 -3.82 -30.37 -5.23
N ASN A 423 -3.04 -30.76 -4.21
CA ASN A 423 -3.53 -31.35 -2.98
C ASN A 423 -3.05 -30.46 -1.83
N TYR A 424 -4.00 -29.89 -1.08
CA TYR A 424 -3.74 -29.05 0.08
C TYR A 424 -4.59 -29.52 1.25
N LYS A 425 -4.00 -29.54 2.44
CA LYS A 425 -4.69 -29.83 3.70
C LYS A 425 -4.12 -28.92 4.78
N ASP A 426 -5.00 -28.35 5.58
CA ASP A 426 -4.67 -27.65 6.82
C ASP A 426 -5.62 -28.18 7.89
N ASP A 427 -5.06 -28.66 9.01
CA ASP A 427 -5.84 -29.15 10.15
C ASP A 427 -5.94 -28.09 11.27
N PHE A 428 -5.32 -26.93 11.06
CA PHE A 428 -5.27 -25.80 11.97
C PHE A 428 -4.67 -26.11 13.35
N ASN A 429 -4.00 -27.26 13.53
CA ASN A 429 -3.47 -27.74 14.80
C ASN A 429 -2.20 -26.98 15.23
N ILE A 430 -2.33 -25.69 15.50
CA ILE A 430 -1.24 -24.79 15.88
C ILE A 430 -1.58 -24.08 17.18
N ARG A 431 -0.83 -24.42 18.25
CA ARG A 431 -1.05 -23.82 19.57
C ARG A 431 -0.67 -22.34 19.66
N ASN A 432 0.43 -21.96 19.01
CA ASN A 432 0.98 -20.61 19.04
C ASN A 432 1.24 -20.16 17.59
N PRO A 433 0.21 -19.80 16.83
CA PRO A 433 0.40 -19.41 15.44
C PRO A 433 1.17 -18.07 15.39
N PRO A 434 2.08 -17.89 14.42
CA PRO A 434 2.86 -16.66 14.29
C PRO A 434 2.02 -15.45 13.82
N PHE A 435 0.84 -15.71 13.26
CA PHE A 435 -0.14 -14.73 12.79
C PHE A 435 -1.54 -15.20 13.22
N SER A 436 -2.52 -14.28 13.30
CA SER A 436 -3.87 -14.60 13.77
C SER A 436 -4.66 -15.49 12.81
N GLU A 437 -4.31 -15.53 11.53
CA GLU A 437 -5.03 -16.26 10.48
C GLU A 437 -4.18 -17.38 9.86
N ALA A 438 -4.83 -18.43 9.35
CA ALA A 438 -4.17 -19.52 8.65
C ALA A 438 -3.53 -19.07 7.31
N PRO A 439 -2.43 -19.69 6.87
CA PRO A 439 -1.79 -19.30 5.61
C PRO A 439 -2.70 -19.52 4.40
N ASN A 440 -2.53 -18.71 3.36
CA ASN A 440 -3.22 -18.77 2.06
C ASN A 440 -4.74 -18.49 2.04
N PHE A 441 -5.44 -18.60 3.17
CA PHE A 441 -6.83 -18.14 3.28
C PHE A 441 -6.89 -16.62 3.14
N ALA A 442 -7.66 -16.11 2.18
CA ALA A 442 -7.80 -14.69 1.90
C ALA A 442 -9.26 -14.29 2.09
N ASP A 443 -9.56 -13.77 3.28
CA ASP A 443 -10.88 -13.33 3.70
C ASP A 443 -11.39 -12.19 2.80
N GLN A 444 -12.60 -12.35 2.26
CA GLN A 444 -13.21 -11.37 1.33
C GLN A 444 -14.45 -10.69 1.91
N THR A 445 -15.05 -11.26 2.95
CA THR A 445 -16.09 -10.66 3.79
C THR A 445 -16.09 -11.42 5.12
N GLY A 446 -16.07 -10.70 6.25
CA GLY A 446 -15.80 -11.28 7.57
C GLY A 446 -14.32 -11.54 7.81
N VAL A 447 -13.96 -11.97 9.02
CA VAL A 447 -12.59 -12.29 9.44
C VAL A 447 -12.55 -13.68 10.03
N PHE A 448 -11.55 -14.49 9.67
CA PHE A 448 -11.37 -15.88 10.05
C PHE A 448 -10.04 -16.09 10.80
N GLU A 449 -10.10 -16.35 12.10
CA GLU A 449 -8.93 -16.45 12.97
C GLU A 449 -8.70 -17.88 13.48
N TYR A 450 -7.44 -18.23 13.77
CA TYR A 450 -7.13 -19.41 14.56
C TYR A 450 -7.86 -19.35 15.91
N PHE A 451 -8.49 -20.45 16.30
CA PHE A 451 -9.29 -20.54 17.51
C PHE A 451 -8.91 -21.77 18.32
N ILE A 452 -8.82 -21.60 19.64
CA ILE A 452 -8.56 -22.69 20.59
C ILE A 452 -9.81 -22.89 21.44
N ASN A 453 -10.50 -24.01 21.23
CA ASN A 453 -11.63 -24.40 22.05
C ASN A 453 -11.16 -25.16 23.29
N ALA A 454 -10.91 -24.44 24.39
CA ALA A 454 -10.46 -25.06 25.64
C ALA A 454 -11.50 -25.99 26.31
N SER A 455 -12.76 -25.96 25.85
CA SER A 455 -13.85 -26.78 26.41
C SER A 455 -14.07 -28.09 25.65
N ASP A 456 -13.44 -28.27 24.50
CA ASP A 456 -13.50 -29.52 23.73
C ASP A 456 -12.30 -30.40 24.09
N PRO A 457 -12.49 -31.58 24.71
CA PRO A 457 -11.41 -32.52 25.00
C PRO A 457 -11.08 -33.46 23.82
N GLY A 458 -11.78 -33.33 22.69
CA GLY A 458 -11.72 -34.21 21.53
C GLY A 458 -10.87 -33.68 20.36
N ASP A 459 -11.30 -33.96 19.13
CA ASP A 459 -10.50 -33.75 17.91
C ASP A 459 -10.53 -32.31 17.38
N HIS A 460 -11.36 -31.41 17.93
CA HIS A 460 -11.55 -30.03 17.45
C HIS A 460 -11.07 -28.95 18.46
N VAL A 461 -9.99 -29.23 19.18
CA VAL A 461 -9.36 -28.26 20.09
C VAL A 461 -8.84 -27.03 19.33
N PHE A 462 -8.29 -27.21 18.13
CA PHE A 462 -7.77 -26.15 17.28
C PHE A 462 -8.58 -26.06 15.99
N THR A 463 -9.09 -24.88 15.68
CA THR A 463 -9.95 -24.65 14.50
C THR A 463 -9.68 -23.29 13.86
N LEU A 464 -10.33 -23.02 12.73
CA LEU A 464 -10.43 -21.70 12.13
C LEU A 464 -11.87 -21.19 12.32
N ARG A 465 -12.04 -20.00 12.89
CA ARG A 465 -13.35 -19.46 13.30
C ARG A 465 -13.60 -18.10 12.68
N GLN A 466 -14.78 -17.91 12.11
CA GLN A 466 -15.27 -16.58 11.73
C GLN A 466 -15.60 -15.80 13.03
N VAL A 467 -15.06 -14.60 13.20
CA VAL A 467 -15.20 -13.82 14.45
C VAL A 467 -16.06 -12.55 14.33
N VAL A 468 -16.43 -12.14 13.12
CA VAL A 468 -17.21 -10.91 12.85
C VAL A 468 -18.70 -11.19 12.96
N VAL A 469 -19.29 -10.76 14.08
CA VAL A 469 -20.71 -11.03 14.39
C VAL A 469 -21.70 -10.00 13.85
N GLN A 470 -21.21 -8.83 13.41
CA GLN A 470 -22.01 -7.74 12.86
C GLN A 470 -21.33 -7.13 11.64
N ARG A 471 -22.12 -6.68 10.67
CA ARG A 471 -21.59 -6.04 9.46
C ARG A 471 -20.83 -4.76 9.84
N PRO A 472 -19.55 -4.61 9.43
CA PRO A 472 -18.76 -3.42 9.75
C PRO A 472 -19.32 -2.17 9.04
N ILE A 473 -18.80 -1.01 9.43
CA ILE A 473 -18.94 0.21 8.63
C ILE A 473 -18.11 0.03 7.35
N THR A 474 -18.80 -0.29 6.25
CA THR A 474 -18.17 -0.82 5.04
C THR A 474 -17.56 0.27 4.15
N TRP A 475 -16.40 -0.02 3.57
CA TRP A 475 -15.81 0.77 2.49
C TRP A 475 -16.31 0.25 1.14
N ALA A 476 -16.11 -1.03 0.85
CA ALA A 476 -16.63 -1.68 -0.35
C ALA A 476 -18.10 -2.12 -0.18
N SER A 477 -18.62 -2.84 -1.18
CA SER A 477 -19.89 -3.54 -1.08
C SER A 477 -19.66 -4.97 -0.61
N ASP A 478 -19.35 -5.14 0.68
CA ASP A 478 -19.19 -6.45 1.31
C ASP A 478 -20.38 -7.36 1.00
N ALA A 479 -20.11 -8.67 0.88
CA ALA A 479 -21.17 -9.65 0.71
C ALA A 479 -22.06 -9.72 1.96
N ASP A 480 -23.26 -10.27 1.81
CA ASP A 480 -24.15 -10.46 2.95
C ASP A 480 -23.77 -11.72 3.76
N GLN A 481 -22.97 -12.61 3.16
CA GLN A 481 -22.43 -13.82 3.76
C GLN A 481 -20.90 -13.76 3.79
N THR A 482 -20.28 -14.28 4.84
CA THR A 482 -18.83 -14.24 5.01
C THR A 482 -18.15 -15.34 4.20
N ILE A 483 -16.96 -15.05 3.65
CA ILE A 483 -16.24 -15.95 2.77
C ILE A 483 -14.74 -15.68 2.83
N SER A 484 -13.96 -16.77 2.83
CA SER A 484 -12.50 -16.75 2.67
C SER A 484 -12.13 -17.62 1.47
N LEU A 485 -11.27 -17.10 0.59
CA LEU A 485 -10.84 -17.77 -0.64
C LEU A 485 -9.47 -18.42 -0.43
N ILE A 486 -9.23 -19.55 -1.09
CA ILE A 486 -7.93 -20.22 -1.08
C ILE A 486 -7.75 -21.01 -2.38
N GLY A 487 -6.50 -21.14 -2.82
CA GLY A 487 -6.10 -22.09 -3.85
C GLY A 487 -5.72 -21.42 -5.16
N ASN A 488 -6.34 -21.88 -6.25
CA ASN A 488 -6.02 -21.44 -7.61
C ASN A 488 -7.30 -21.21 -8.42
N PHE A 489 -7.50 -19.99 -8.90
CA PHE A 489 -8.66 -19.59 -9.70
C PHE A 489 -8.82 -20.37 -11.02
N LYS A 490 -7.77 -21.07 -11.48
CA LYS A 490 -7.80 -21.91 -12.69
C LYS A 490 -8.36 -23.31 -12.44
N TRP A 491 -8.66 -23.70 -11.20
CA TRP A 491 -9.19 -25.03 -10.91
C TRP A 491 -10.62 -25.21 -11.44
N VAL A 492 -10.82 -26.26 -12.23
CA VAL A 492 -12.14 -26.62 -12.78
C VAL A 492 -12.71 -27.84 -12.04
N ASN A 493 -11.92 -28.90 -11.86
CA ASN A 493 -12.36 -30.11 -11.17
C ASN A 493 -11.66 -30.17 -9.82
N MET A 494 -12.44 -30.22 -8.74
CA MET A 494 -11.93 -30.19 -7.37
C MET A 494 -12.84 -30.98 -6.44
N THR A 495 -12.29 -31.44 -5.33
CA THR A 495 -13.03 -31.98 -4.20
C THR A 495 -12.64 -31.15 -2.99
N VAL A 496 -13.63 -30.53 -2.34
CA VAL A 496 -13.44 -29.73 -1.13
C VAL A 496 -14.08 -30.48 0.03
N THR A 497 -13.33 -30.69 1.10
CA THR A 497 -13.79 -31.32 2.33
C THR A 497 -13.36 -30.44 3.50
N CYS A 498 -14.29 -30.15 4.40
CA CYS A 498 -14.04 -29.37 5.61
C CYS A 498 -14.99 -29.84 6.70
N ASP A 499 -14.48 -29.99 7.91
CA ASP A 499 -15.33 -30.18 9.09
C ASP A 499 -15.89 -28.81 9.49
N ILE A 500 -17.20 -28.75 9.76
CA ILE A 500 -17.92 -27.50 10.01
C ILE A 500 -18.61 -27.52 11.36
N TYR A 501 -18.72 -26.35 12.00
CA TYR A 501 -19.47 -26.16 13.25
C TYR A 501 -20.36 -24.92 13.15
N ILE A 502 -21.66 -25.08 13.36
CA ILE A 502 -22.64 -23.99 13.32
C ILE A 502 -22.97 -23.58 14.76
N GLU A 503 -22.46 -22.43 15.21
CA GLU A 503 -22.67 -21.95 16.58
C GLU A 503 -24.11 -21.49 16.84
N LYS A 504 -24.78 -20.95 15.81
CA LYS A 504 -26.13 -20.41 15.93
C LYS A 504 -27.17 -21.50 15.68
N GLN A 505 -27.79 -22.00 16.75
CA GLN A 505 -28.60 -23.23 16.78
C GLN A 505 -29.91 -23.24 15.95
N ARG A 506 -30.36 -22.13 15.36
CA ARG A 506 -31.67 -22.08 14.67
C ARG A 506 -31.59 -21.59 13.23
N ASP A 507 -30.99 -20.43 13.04
CA ASP A 507 -30.88 -19.72 11.76
C ASP A 507 -29.41 -19.53 11.35
N GLY A 508 -28.51 -20.33 11.92
CA GLY A 508 -27.13 -20.41 11.49
C GLY A 508 -26.99 -21.24 10.21
N GLY A 509 -26.05 -20.84 9.36
CA GLY A 509 -25.68 -21.56 8.16
C GLY A 509 -24.20 -21.39 7.86
N VAL A 510 -23.62 -22.41 7.24
CA VAL A 510 -22.24 -22.43 6.77
C VAL A 510 -22.20 -23.06 5.39
N PHE A 511 -21.15 -22.79 4.62
CA PHE A 511 -20.98 -23.40 3.31
C PHE A 511 -19.53 -23.72 3.02
N ILE A 512 -19.34 -24.67 2.11
CA ILE A 512 -18.10 -24.81 1.34
C ILE A 512 -18.42 -24.48 -0.12
N ALA A 513 -17.43 -23.95 -0.85
CA ALA A 513 -17.62 -23.57 -2.23
C ALA A 513 -16.45 -24.00 -3.12
N GLY A 514 -16.73 -24.16 -4.41
CA GLY A 514 -15.73 -24.38 -5.45
C GLY A 514 -16.06 -23.54 -6.68
N ARG A 515 -15.03 -23.29 -7.51
CA ARG A 515 -15.13 -22.43 -8.71
C ARG A 515 -15.64 -21.02 -8.40
N VAL A 516 -15.28 -20.48 -7.24
CA VAL A 516 -15.59 -19.09 -6.88
C VAL A 516 -14.80 -18.19 -7.83
N ASP A 517 -15.51 -17.41 -8.64
CA ASP A 517 -14.95 -16.78 -9.84
C ASP A 517 -14.26 -15.43 -9.59
N ASN A 518 -14.55 -14.77 -8.46
CA ASN A 518 -14.09 -13.43 -8.13
C ASN A 518 -14.05 -13.20 -6.62
N GLY A 519 -13.38 -12.11 -6.22
CA GLY A 519 -13.35 -11.62 -4.84
C GLY A 519 -13.22 -10.09 -4.79
N GLY A 520 -12.64 -9.59 -3.70
CA GLY A 520 -12.34 -8.19 -3.48
C GLY A 520 -13.57 -7.30 -3.49
N ILE A 521 -13.46 -6.12 -4.11
CA ILE A 521 -14.58 -5.18 -4.31
C ILE A 521 -15.78 -5.78 -5.07
N TYR A 522 -15.63 -6.94 -5.72
CA TYR A 522 -16.69 -7.63 -6.45
C TYR A 522 -17.30 -8.82 -5.71
N VAL A 523 -16.86 -9.10 -4.47
CA VAL A 523 -17.26 -10.30 -3.69
C VAL A 523 -18.77 -10.54 -3.64
N ARG A 524 -19.60 -9.49 -3.52
CA ARG A 524 -21.07 -9.61 -3.50
C ARG A 524 -21.66 -10.26 -4.76
N ARG A 525 -20.96 -10.18 -5.89
CA ARG A 525 -21.41 -10.69 -7.19
C ARG A 525 -20.75 -12.01 -7.59
N THR A 526 -19.97 -12.62 -6.70
CA THR A 526 -19.25 -13.84 -7.07
C THR A 526 -20.20 -15.00 -7.35
N THR A 527 -19.84 -15.77 -8.39
CA THR A 527 -20.51 -16.99 -8.81
C THR A 527 -19.61 -18.19 -8.59
N GLY A 528 -20.21 -19.38 -8.56
CA GLY A 528 -19.52 -20.62 -8.26
C GLY A 528 -20.49 -21.74 -7.93
N VAL A 529 -20.05 -22.75 -7.20
CA VAL A 529 -20.91 -23.80 -6.64
C VAL A 529 -20.78 -23.75 -5.14
N PHE A 530 -21.82 -23.28 -4.45
CA PHE A 530 -21.85 -23.12 -3.00
C PHE A 530 -22.75 -24.19 -2.40
N PHE A 531 -22.21 -25.01 -1.51
CA PHE A 531 -22.97 -26.04 -0.79
C PHE A 531 -23.17 -25.61 0.67
N TRP A 532 -24.41 -25.25 0.99
CA TRP A 532 -24.85 -24.71 2.27
C TRP A 532 -25.45 -25.79 3.14
N VAL A 533 -25.15 -25.75 4.44
CA VAL A 533 -25.78 -26.56 5.49
C VAL A 533 -26.29 -25.63 6.58
N PHE A 534 -27.52 -25.85 7.05
CA PHE A 534 -28.20 -25.01 8.02
C PHE A 534 -28.49 -25.75 9.33
N ALA A 535 -28.56 -25.00 10.43
CA ALA A 535 -28.83 -25.55 11.76
C ALA A 535 -30.22 -26.20 11.90
N ASP A 536 -31.17 -25.86 11.02
CA ASP A 536 -32.52 -26.44 10.97
C ASP A 536 -32.58 -27.83 10.31
N GLY A 537 -31.42 -28.39 9.90
CA GLY A 537 -31.32 -29.70 9.26
C GLY A 537 -31.54 -29.67 7.75
N THR A 538 -31.60 -28.50 7.13
CA THR A 538 -31.71 -28.35 5.68
C THR A 538 -30.36 -28.06 5.01
N TYR A 539 -30.31 -28.21 3.68
CA TYR A 539 -29.16 -27.88 2.85
C TYR A 539 -29.60 -27.20 1.56
N LYS A 540 -28.67 -26.50 0.90
CA LYS A 540 -28.92 -25.83 -0.38
C LYS A 540 -27.67 -25.84 -1.25
N VAL A 541 -27.86 -25.87 -2.57
CA VAL A 541 -26.77 -25.63 -3.53
C VAL A 541 -27.13 -24.42 -4.37
N THR A 542 -26.23 -23.42 -4.44
CA THR A 542 -26.46 -22.18 -5.20
C THR A 542 -25.34 -21.94 -6.22
N GLY A 543 -25.68 -21.15 -7.25
CA GLY A 543 -24.73 -20.71 -8.29
C GLY A 543 -24.01 -19.40 -7.95
N ASP A 544 -24.43 -18.72 -6.89
CA ASP A 544 -23.88 -17.44 -6.44
C ASP A 544 -23.95 -17.32 -4.91
N LEU A 545 -23.17 -16.37 -4.37
CA LEU A 545 -23.10 -16.05 -2.94
C LEU A 545 -24.28 -15.17 -2.49
N GLY A 546 -24.81 -14.34 -3.39
CA GLY A 546 -25.56 -13.14 -3.04
C GLY A 546 -27.09 -13.23 -3.11
N LYS A 547 -27.70 -14.31 -3.61
CA LYS A 547 -29.13 -14.24 -3.96
C LYS A 547 -30.18 -14.72 -2.97
N GLN A 548 -29.92 -15.50 -1.91
CA GLN A 548 -31.05 -16.11 -1.20
C GLN A 548 -30.79 -16.53 0.26
N LEU A 549 -30.78 -15.55 1.17
CA LEU A 549 -31.28 -15.70 2.55
C LEU A 549 -32.34 -14.61 2.81
#